data_AF-A0A3M1D9F7-F1
#
_entry.id   AF-A0A3M1D9F7-F1
#
_cell.length_a   1.000
_cell.length_b   1.000
_cell.length_c   1.000
_cell.angle_alpha   90.00
_cell.angle_beta   90.00
_cell.angle_gamma   90.00
#
_symmetry.space_group_name_H-M   'P 1'
#
loop_
_entity.id
_entity.type
_entity.pdbx_description
1 polymer ?
#
loop_
_entity_poly.entity_id
_entity_poly.type
_entity_poly.pdbx_seq_one_letter_code
_entity_poly.pdbx_strand_id
1 'polypeptide(L)'
;MTGKLPKGITADRQWLLSALRTWRDEGVQWVAGFDEAGRGALAGPVVVGVWLWSIEEEIAALTRNSARDSKSLTPLAREAAYDALRSEQNGRHSVGFSSAREIDRWGMARA
;
A
#
# COMPACT_ATOMS: atom_id res chain seq x y z
N MET A 1 24.61 3.24 -9.24
CA MET A 1 24.54 4.71 -9.23
C MET A 1 23.23 5.11 -8.57
N THR A 2 23.27 5.61 -7.33
CA THR A 2 22.08 5.91 -6.53
C THR A 2 21.51 7.27 -6.93
N GLY A 3 20.51 7.28 -7.83
CA GLY A 3 19.79 8.49 -8.20
C GLY A 3 18.90 8.96 -7.05
N LYS A 4 19.24 10.12 -6.46
CA LYS A 4 18.33 10.80 -5.52
C LYS A 4 17.09 11.26 -6.28
N LEU A 5 15.92 10.96 -5.72
CA LEU A 5 14.63 11.41 -6.24
C LEU A 5 14.51 12.95 -6.11
N PRO A 6 14.03 13.67 -7.15
CA PRO A 6 13.85 15.11 -7.09
C PRO A 6 12.67 15.48 -6.19
N LYS A 7 12.81 16.55 -5.41
CA LYS A 7 11.75 17.08 -4.54
C LYS A 7 10.82 18.02 -5.31
N GLY A 8 9.51 17.91 -5.05
CA GLY A 8 8.53 18.98 -5.34
C GLY A 8 7.72 18.85 -6.64
N ILE A 9 7.43 17.63 -7.10
CA ILE A 9 6.43 17.42 -8.15
C ILE A 9 5.07 17.16 -7.47
N THR A 10 3.96 17.39 -8.14
CA THR A 10 2.62 16.92 -7.76
C THR A 10 2.58 15.37 -7.86
N ALA A 11 3.34 14.71 -6.97
CA ALA A 11 4.34 13.70 -7.36
C ALA A 11 3.89 12.25 -7.45
N ASP A 12 2.80 11.84 -6.82
CA ASP A 12 2.73 10.44 -6.38
C ASP A 12 2.58 9.43 -7.54
N ARG A 13 1.62 9.67 -8.43
CA ARG A 13 1.24 8.67 -9.45
C ARG A 13 2.19 8.59 -10.65
N GLN A 14 2.57 9.73 -11.22
CA GLN A 14 3.48 9.75 -12.39
C GLN A 14 4.85 9.18 -11.99
N TRP A 15 5.29 9.49 -10.77
CA TRP A 15 6.48 8.89 -10.18
C TRP A 15 6.31 7.39 -10.01
N LEU A 16 5.21 6.94 -9.40
CA LEU A 16 4.94 5.52 -9.17
C LEU A 16 4.93 4.74 -10.50
N LEU A 17 4.23 5.23 -11.52
CA LEU A 17 4.24 4.64 -12.86
C LEU A 17 5.65 4.57 -13.48
N SER A 18 6.45 5.62 -13.31
CA SER A 18 7.84 5.65 -13.79
C SER A 18 8.72 4.64 -13.05
N ALA A 19 8.56 4.54 -11.73
CA ALA A 19 9.29 3.59 -10.89
C ALA A 19 8.93 2.15 -11.25
N LEU A 20 7.64 1.83 -11.38
CA LEU A 20 7.16 0.51 -11.78
C LEU A 20 7.69 0.09 -13.16
N ARG A 21 7.70 1.00 -14.14
CA ARG A 21 8.28 0.70 -15.46
C ARG A 21 9.78 0.42 -15.38
N THR A 22 10.50 1.20 -14.58
CA THR A 22 11.94 0.99 -14.37
C THR A 22 12.21 -0.37 -13.73
N TRP A 23 11.50 -0.69 -12.64
CA TRP A 23 11.64 -1.98 -11.96
C TRP A 23 11.25 -3.16 -12.83
N ARG A 24 10.23 -3.02 -13.68
CA ARG A 24 9.87 -4.03 -14.67
C ARG A 24 11.02 -4.27 -15.64
N ASP A 25 11.63 -3.20 -16.17
CA ASP A 25 12.76 -3.29 -17.09
C ASP A 25 14.01 -3.88 -16.41
N GLU A 26 14.11 -3.77 -15.08
CA GLU A 26 15.12 -4.44 -14.23
C GLU A 26 14.77 -5.91 -13.88
N GLY A 27 13.61 -6.41 -14.32
CA GLY A 27 13.17 -7.79 -14.11
C GLY A 27 12.36 -8.06 -12.84
N VAL A 28 11.94 -7.01 -12.11
CA VAL A 28 11.02 -7.15 -10.97
C VAL A 28 9.66 -7.63 -11.46
N GLN A 29 9.15 -8.71 -10.86
CA GLN A 29 7.87 -9.31 -11.26
C GLN A 29 6.71 -8.92 -10.34
N TRP A 30 7.01 -8.61 -9.08
CA TRP A 30 6.01 -8.40 -8.04
C TRP A 30 6.31 -7.12 -7.26
N VAL A 31 5.26 -6.40 -6.89
CA VAL A 31 5.34 -5.19 -6.08
C VAL A 31 4.35 -5.30 -4.93
N ALA A 32 4.79 -4.85 -3.75
CA ALA A 32 3.97 -4.88 -2.55
C ALA A 32 3.74 -3.46 -2.04
N GLY A 33 2.48 -3.12 -1.76
CA GLY A 33 2.08 -1.90 -1.08
C GLY A 33 1.69 -2.23 0.36
N PHE A 34 2.06 -1.36 1.30
CA PHE A 34 1.71 -1.49 2.70
C PHE A 34 1.22 -0.17 3.26
N ASP A 35 0.27 -0.24 4.19
CA ASP A 35 -0.25 0.92 4.93
C ASP A 35 -0.63 0.50 6.35
N GLU A 36 -0.52 1.42 7.30
CA GLU A 36 -0.80 1.18 8.72
C GLU A 36 -2.05 1.92 9.23
N ALA A 37 -2.72 1.28 10.19
CA ALA A 37 -3.82 1.87 10.96
C ALA A 37 -3.55 1.71 12.46
N GLY A 38 -4.02 2.67 13.26
CA GLY A 38 -3.91 2.62 14.72
C GLY A 38 -2.67 3.31 15.31
N ARG A 39 -1.74 3.83 14.49
CA ARG A 39 -0.51 4.50 14.97
C ARG A 39 -0.74 5.66 15.95
N GLY A 40 -1.85 6.39 15.81
CA GLY A 40 -2.22 7.50 16.67
C GLY A 40 -3.35 7.19 17.66
N ALA A 41 -3.80 5.94 17.75
CA ALA A 41 -4.88 5.56 18.64
C ALA A 41 -4.39 5.48 20.09
N LEU A 42 -5.25 5.88 21.04
CA LEU A 42 -4.97 5.76 22.48
C LEU A 42 -5.00 4.30 22.96
N ALA A 43 -5.76 3.45 22.28
CA ALA A 43 -5.93 2.04 22.65
C ALA A 43 -6.09 1.17 21.40
N GLY A 44 -5.74 -0.10 21.55
CA GLY A 44 -5.77 -1.08 20.47
C GLY A 44 -4.40 -1.33 19.84
N PRO A 45 -4.31 -2.29 18.91
CA PRO A 45 -3.08 -2.59 18.20
C PRO A 45 -2.81 -1.57 17.09
N VAL A 46 -1.56 -1.55 16.63
CA VAL A 46 -1.24 -1.08 15.28
C VAL A 46 -1.42 -2.24 14.33
N VAL A 47 -2.04 -1.98 13.18
CA VAL A 47 -2.32 -2.96 12.14
C VAL A 47 -1.63 -2.52 10.87
N VAL A 48 -0.94 -3.42 10.18
CA VAL A 48 -0.36 -3.19 8.85
C VAL A 48 -1.02 -4.12 7.86
N GLY A 49 -1.63 -3.56 6.83
CA GLY A 49 -2.11 -4.31 5.67
C GLY A 49 -1.03 -4.34 4.60
N VAL A 50 -0.84 -5.49 3.96
CA VAL A 50 0.06 -5.64 2.80
C VAL A 50 -0.72 -6.24 1.65
N TRP A 51 -0.53 -5.68 0.46
CA TRP A 51 -1.10 -6.21 -0.78
C TRP A 51 -0.02 -6.40 -1.83
N LEU A 52 -0.09 -7.50 -2.58
CA LEU A 52 0.90 -7.91 -3.57
C LEU A 52 0.27 -7.94 -4.97
N TRP A 53 0.90 -7.27 -5.93
CA TRP A 53 0.51 -7.25 -7.34
C TRP A 53 1.64 -7.75 -8.22
N SER A 54 1.32 -8.32 -9.38
CA SER A 54 2.31 -8.35 -10.44
C SER A 54 2.56 -6.93 -10.92
N ILE A 55 3.79 -6.65 -11.34
CA ILE A 55 4.16 -5.30 -11.78
C ILE A 55 3.33 -4.82 -12.98
N GLU A 56 2.93 -5.74 -13.86
CA GLU A 56 2.12 -5.47 -15.04
C GLU A 56 0.67 -5.12 -14.68
N GLU A 57 0.07 -5.86 -13.74
CA GLU A 57 -1.28 -5.56 -13.23
C GLU A 57 -1.34 -4.15 -12.63
N GLU A 58 -0.32 -3.78 -11.85
CA GLU A 58 -0.26 -2.48 -11.19
C GLU A 58 -0.07 -1.34 -12.20
N ILE A 59 0.83 -1.50 -13.18
CA ILE A 59 1.00 -0.52 -14.28
C ILE A 59 -0.32 -0.35 -15.05
N ALA A 60 -1.03 -1.44 -15.34
CA ALA A 60 -2.31 -1.38 -16.05
C ALA A 60 -3.39 -0.68 -15.21
N ALA A 61 -3.49 -0.97 -13.90
CA ALA A 61 -4.42 -0.29 -12.99
C ALA A 61 -4.12 1.21 -12.90
N LEU A 62 -2.86 1.57 -12.69
CA LEU A 62 -2.41 2.96 -12.64
C LEU A 62 -2.43 3.69 -13.99
N THR A 63 -2.67 3.01 -15.10
CA THR A 63 -2.91 3.68 -16.39
C THR A 63 -4.39 3.99 -16.59
N ARG A 64 -5.30 3.15 -16.08
CA ARG A 64 -6.77 3.27 -16.24
C ARG A 64 -7.46 4.34 -15.39
N ASN A 65 -6.70 5.25 -14.77
CA ASN A 65 -7.21 6.29 -13.87
C ASN A 65 -7.98 5.82 -12.62
N SER A 66 -7.86 4.57 -12.20
CA SER A 66 -8.67 3.98 -11.13
C SER A 66 -8.15 4.19 -9.70
N ALA A 67 -7.39 5.24 -9.43
CA ALA A 67 -6.88 5.51 -8.08
C ALA A 67 -8.05 5.88 -7.15
N ARG A 68 -8.41 4.97 -6.23
CA ARG A 68 -9.47 5.18 -5.24
C ARG A 68 -8.83 5.62 -3.92
N ASP A 69 -9.02 6.87 -3.54
CA ASP A 69 -8.71 7.31 -2.18
C ASP A 69 -9.74 6.74 -1.20
N SER A 70 -9.33 5.73 -0.43
CA SER A 70 -10.16 5.04 0.57
C SER A 70 -10.65 5.95 1.69
N LYS A 71 -10.01 7.13 1.89
CA LYS A 71 -10.37 8.11 2.92
C LYS A 71 -11.64 8.89 2.58
N SER A 72 -12.02 8.91 1.30
CA SER A 72 -13.28 9.51 0.83
C SER A 72 -14.49 8.57 0.91
N LEU A 73 -14.26 7.27 1.18
CA LEU A 73 -15.30 6.25 1.19
C LEU A 73 -16.00 6.16 2.55
N THR A 74 -17.29 5.83 2.54
CA THR A 74 -18.03 5.41 3.75
C THR A 74 -17.54 4.04 4.24
N PRO A 75 -17.79 3.64 5.50
CA PRO A 75 -17.43 2.30 5.98
C PRO A 75 -17.93 1.18 5.05
N LEU A 76 -19.20 1.23 4.66
CA LEU A 76 -19.81 0.27 3.73
C LEU A 76 -19.14 0.28 2.35
N ALA A 77 -18.79 1.46 1.83
CA ALA A 77 -18.09 1.57 0.55
C ALA A 77 -16.64 1.04 0.61
N ARG A 78 -15.99 1.10 1.78
CA ARG A 78 -14.66 0.49 1.97
C ARG A 78 -14.74 -1.03 2.00
N GLU A 79 -15.74 -1.61 2.65
CA GLU A 79 -15.97 -3.06 2.65
C GLU A 79 -16.21 -3.57 1.23
N ALA A 80 -17.12 -2.91 0.49
CA ALA A 80 -17.37 -3.25 -0.91
C ALA A 80 -16.11 -3.11 -1.80
N ALA A 81 -15.28 -2.09 -1.56
CA ALA A 81 -14.02 -1.91 -2.27
C ALA A 81 -13.00 -3.01 -1.92
N TYR A 82 -12.92 -3.42 -0.66
CA TYR A 82 -12.07 -4.52 -0.22
C TYR A 82 -12.48 -5.84 -0.88
N ASP A 83 -13.78 -6.15 -0.92
CA ASP A 83 -14.30 -7.35 -1.59
C ASP A 83 -14.01 -7.35 -3.10
N ALA A 84 -14.16 -6.18 -3.74
CA ALA A 84 -13.80 -6.02 -5.15
C ALA A 84 -12.29 -6.26 -5.38
N LEU A 85 -11.41 -5.64 -4.58
CA LEU A 85 -9.96 -5.85 -4.69
C LEU A 85 -9.58 -7.32 -4.47
N ARG A 86 -10.18 -7.95 -3.46
CA ARG A 86 -9.93 -9.36 -3.12
C ARG A 86 -10.31 -10.30 -4.26
N SER A 87 -11.40 -10.02 -4.97
CA SER A 87 -11.85 -10.82 -6.11
C SER A 87 -11.06 -10.55 -7.40
N GLU A 88 -10.73 -9.29 -7.71
CA GLU A 88 -10.04 -8.90 -8.95
C GLU A 88 -8.54 -9.26 -8.95
N GLN A 89 -7.88 -9.23 -7.78
CA GLN A 89 -6.42 -9.29 -7.69
C GLN A 89 -5.92 -10.63 -7.10
N ASN A 90 -6.72 -11.69 -7.25
CA ASN A 90 -6.45 -13.02 -6.71
C ASN A 90 -6.12 -13.03 -5.21
N GLY A 91 -6.63 -12.05 -4.45
CA GLY A 91 -6.59 -12.02 -2.99
C GLY A 91 -5.20 -12.10 -2.34
N ARG A 92 -4.13 -11.68 -3.01
CA ARG A 92 -2.77 -11.75 -2.45
C ARG A 92 -2.50 -10.61 -1.47
N HIS A 93 -2.99 -10.78 -0.24
CA HIS A 93 -2.79 -9.84 0.84
C HIS A 93 -2.57 -10.56 2.17
N SER A 94 -2.02 -9.82 3.12
CA SER A 94 -1.88 -10.26 4.50
C SER A 94 -2.08 -9.06 5.43
N VAL A 95 -2.45 -9.36 6.67
CA VAL A 95 -2.58 -8.36 7.72
C VAL A 95 -1.71 -8.79 8.90
N GLY A 96 -0.85 -7.89 9.35
CA GLY A 96 -0.05 -8.05 10.56
C GLY A 96 -0.55 -7.08 11.64
N PHE A 97 -0.31 -7.44 12.90
CA PHE A 97 -0.68 -6.61 14.04
C PHE A 97 0.43 -6.61 15.08
N SER A 98 0.57 -5.46 15.73
CA SER A 98 1.43 -5.26 16.88
C SER A 98 0.57 -4.79 18.05
N SER A 99 0.55 -5.57 19.12
CA SER A 99 -0.27 -5.31 20.30
C SER A 99 0.24 -4.10 21.07
N ALA A 100 -0.63 -3.47 21.86
CA ALA A 100 -0.23 -2.40 22.78
C ALA A 100 0.94 -2.82 23.68
N ARG A 101 1.00 -4.09 24.11
CA ARG A 101 2.11 -4.63 24.93
C ARG A 101 3.43 -4.72 24.15
N GLU A 102 3.39 -5.08 22.87
CA GLU A 102 4.59 -5.09 22.01
C GLU A 102 5.07 -3.68 21.74
N ILE A 103 4.14 -2.76 21.48
CA ILE A 103 4.40 -1.33 21.32
C ILE A 103 5.03 -0.72 22.58
N ASP A 104 4.46 -0.98 23.76
CA ASP A 104 5.02 -0.50 25.03
C ASP A 104 6.43 -1.05 25.27
N ARG A 105 6.69 -2.29 24.84
CA ARG A 105 7.97 -2.97 25.04
C ARG A 105 9.06 -2.51 24.08
N TRP A 106 8.74 -2.31 22.81
CA TRP A 106 9.72 -2.08 21.74
C TRP A 106 9.67 -0.69 21.13
N GLY A 107 8.62 0.08 21.43
CA GLY A 107 8.35 1.39 20.86
C GLY A 107 7.69 1.33 19.49
N MET A 108 6.92 2.36 19.16
CA MET A 108 6.10 2.47 17.94
C MET A 108 6.83 2.24 16.62
N ALA A 109 8.12 2.59 16.52
CA ALA A 109 8.87 2.47 15.28
C ALA A 109 9.39 1.05 15.01
N ARG A 110 9.43 0.20 16.05
CA ARG A 110 10.04 -1.13 16.01
C ARG A 110 9.03 -2.26 16.19
N ALA A 111 7.99 -2.01 17.00
CA ALA A 111 6.93 -2.97 17.26
C ALA A 111 6.08 -3.21 16.03
#